data_AF-A0A3D2SN14-F1
#
_entry.id   AF-A0A3D2SN14-F1
#
_cell.length_a   1.000
_cell.length_b   1.000
_cell.length_c   1.000
_cell.angle_alpha   90.00
_cell.angle_beta   90.00
_cell.angle_gamma   90.00
#
_symmetry.space_group_name_H-M   'P 1'
#
loop_
_entity.id
_entity.type
_entity.pdbx_description
1 polymer ?
#
loop_
_entity_poly.entity_id
_entity_poly.type
_entity_poly.pdbx_seq_one_letter_code
_entity_poly.pdbx_strand_id
1 'polypeptide(L)'
;GLKVFDATCPLVTKVHIEVTKYAREGTEAILIGHEGHPEVEGTMGQYDKKSGGDIYLVEDEQDVAELAVRHPEKLAFVTQTTLSIDDTAKVIDALRSRFPHIQGPRKDDICYATQNRQDAVRDLAVQCDVVLVVGSPNSSNSNRLRELAERMGKSAYLVDNADQLEQAWFKKTDKIGVTAG
;
A
#
# COMPACT_ATOMS: atom_id res chain seq x y z
N GLY A 1 -22.74 27.09 -9.02
CA GLY A 1 -22.07 25.79 -9.16
C GLY A 1 -20.57 25.98 -8.98
N LEU A 2 -19.84 24.92 -8.61
CA LEU A 2 -18.38 24.96 -8.47
C LEU A 2 -17.70 24.45 -9.75
N LYS A 3 -16.52 25.01 -10.06
CA LYS A 3 -15.62 24.47 -11.08
C LYS A 3 -14.63 23.54 -10.40
N VAL A 4 -14.66 22.25 -10.74
CA VAL A 4 -13.85 21.20 -10.10
C VAL A 4 -12.83 20.67 -11.09
N PHE A 5 -11.60 20.48 -10.63
CA PHE A 5 -10.55 19.79 -11.36
C PHE A 5 -10.10 18.59 -10.52
N ASP A 6 -10.10 17.41 -11.12
CA ASP A 6 -9.71 16.18 -10.46
C ASP A 6 -8.23 15.89 -10.75
N ALA A 7 -7.42 15.90 -9.68
CA ALA A 7 -5.99 15.59 -9.73
C ALA A 7 -5.68 14.18 -9.23
N THR A 8 -6.69 13.32 -9.08
CA THR A 8 -6.52 11.93 -8.68
C THR A 8 -5.58 11.21 -9.64
N CYS A 9 -4.61 10.48 -9.09
CA CYS A 9 -3.69 9.68 -9.89
C CYS A 9 -4.49 8.71 -10.79
N PRO A 10 -4.18 8.60 -12.09
CA PRO A 10 -4.87 7.66 -12.98
C PRO A 10 -4.80 6.20 -12.50
N LEU A 11 -3.75 5.82 -11.77
CA LEU A 11 -3.60 4.48 -11.21
C LEU A 11 -4.54 4.24 -10.01
N VAL A 12 -4.82 5.26 -9.20
CA VAL A 12 -5.87 5.19 -8.17
C VAL A 12 -7.26 5.15 -8.81
N THR A 13 -7.46 5.95 -9.87
CA THR A 13 -8.72 5.94 -10.64
C THR A 13 -9.02 4.56 -11.23
N LYS A 14 -8.00 3.81 -11.66
CA LYS A 14 -8.14 2.42 -12.11
C LYS A 14 -8.75 1.55 -10.99
N VAL A 15 -8.24 1.62 -9.77
CA VAL A 15 -8.76 0.89 -8.61
C VAL A 15 -10.21 1.30 -8.30
N HIS A 16 -10.50 2.60 -8.34
CA HIS A 16 -11.87 3.12 -8.17
C HIS A 16 -12.86 2.51 -9.17
N ILE A 17 -12.45 2.38 -10.44
CA ILE A 17 -13.27 1.79 -11.50
C ILE A 17 -13.52 0.29 -11.24
N GLU A 18 -12.53 -0.45 -10.77
CA GLU A 18 -12.68 -1.87 -10.41
C GLU A 18 -13.65 -2.05 -9.24
N VAL A 19 -13.49 -1.28 -8.17
CA VAL A 19 -14.42 -1.29 -7.02
C VAL A 19 -15.84 -0.93 -7.44
N THR A 20 -16.01 0.10 -8.27
CA THR A 20 -17.32 0.50 -8.82
C THR A 20 -17.95 -0.64 -9.63
N LYS A 21 -17.15 -1.39 -10.38
CA LYS A 21 -17.62 -2.54 -11.16
C LYS A 21 -18.11 -3.66 -10.24
N TYR A 22 -17.34 -4.02 -9.21
CA TYR A 22 -17.74 -5.05 -8.24
C TYR A 22 -19.05 -4.68 -7.53
N ALA A 23 -19.20 -3.42 -7.11
CA ALA A 23 -20.44 -2.90 -6.53
C ALA A 23 -21.64 -3.02 -7.48
N ARG A 24 -21.48 -2.74 -8.78
CA ARG A 24 -22.56 -2.88 -9.77
C ARG A 24 -22.96 -4.34 -10.01
N GLU A 25 -22.03 -5.27 -9.88
CA GLU A 25 -22.25 -6.70 -10.08
C GLU A 25 -22.75 -7.40 -8.79
N GLY A 26 -22.75 -6.70 -7.65
CA GLY A 26 -23.05 -7.29 -6.34
C GLY A 26 -21.97 -8.24 -5.83
N THR A 27 -20.76 -8.16 -6.40
CA THR A 27 -19.58 -8.91 -5.98
C THR A 27 -18.97 -8.22 -4.77
N GLU A 28 -18.80 -8.93 -3.65
CA GLU A 28 -18.16 -8.36 -2.46
C GLU A 28 -16.68 -8.04 -2.74
N ALA A 29 -16.17 -6.95 -2.20
CA ALA A 29 -14.80 -6.49 -2.41
C ALA A 29 -14.02 -6.46 -1.09
N ILE A 30 -12.73 -6.80 -1.14
CA ILE A 30 -11.79 -6.62 -0.04
C ILE A 30 -10.71 -5.65 -0.50
N LEU A 31 -10.59 -4.52 0.17
CA LEU A 31 -9.49 -3.60 -0.01
C LEU A 31 -8.38 -3.96 0.99
N ILE A 32 -7.19 -4.25 0.47
CA ILE A 32 -5.97 -4.31 1.26
C ILE A 32 -5.42 -2.88 1.35
N GLY A 33 -5.31 -2.32 2.55
CA GLY A 33 -4.90 -0.92 2.72
C GLY A 33 -4.84 -0.49 4.17
N HIS A 34 -4.32 0.71 4.43
CA HIS A 34 -4.24 1.25 5.79
C HIS A 34 -5.47 2.05 6.18
N GLU A 35 -6.08 1.74 7.32
CA GLU A 35 -7.22 2.50 7.84
C GLU A 35 -6.84 3.98 8.03
N GLY A 36 -7.77 4.88 7.66
CA GLY A 36 -7.58 6.33 7.74
C GLY A 36 -6.69 6.94 6.65
N HIS A 37 -6.15 6.15 5.71
CA HIS A 37 -5.44 6.72 4.57
C HIS A 37 -6.43 7.33 3.55
N PRO A 38 -6.21 8.56 3.02
CA PRO A 38 -7.17 9.20 2.11
C PRO A 38 -7.50 8.40 0.84
N GLU A 39 -6.51 7.66 0.31
CA GLU A 39 -6.72 6.75 -0.82
C GLU A 39 -7.66 5.58 -0.47
N VAL A 40 -7.57 5.07 0.76
CA VAL A 40 -8.42 3.99 1.26
C VAL A 40 -9.85 4.51 1.44
N GLU A 41 -10.03 5.66 2.09
CA GLU A 41 -11.34 6.31 2.21
C GLU A 41 -11.98 6.56 0.84
N GLY A 42 -11.21 7.10 -0.11
CA GLY A 42 -11.65 7.35 -1.48
C GLY A 42 -12.07 6.08 -2.21
N THR A 43 -11.29 5.00 -2.07
CA THR A 43 -11.54 3.71 -2.72
C THR A 43 -12.75 2.99 -2.11
N MET A 44 -12.82 2.93 -0.78
CA MET A 44 -13.98 2.38 -0.05
C MET A 44 -15.27 3.12 -0.42
N GLY A 45 -15.18 4.45 -0.57
CA GLY A 45 -16.30 5.30 -0.96
C GLY A 45 -16.85 5.07 -2.37
N GLN A 46 -16.16 4.30 -3.23
CA GLN A 46 -16.67 3.96 -4.56
C GLN A 46 -17.67 2.80 -4.55
N TYR A 47 -17.77 2.06 -3.45
CA TYR A 47 -18.61 0.87 -3.39
C TYR A 47 -20.07 1.22 -3.01
N ASP A 48 -20.97 1.20 -3.99
CA ASP A 48 -22.42 1.35 -3.74
C ASP A 48 -23.07 -0.01 -3.37
N LYS A 49 -23.59 -0.12 -2.15
CA LYS A 49 -24.18 -1.36 -1.61
C LYS A 49 -25.56 -1.73 -2.18
N LYS A 50 -26.16 -0.90 -3.06
CA LYS A 50 -27.51 -1.14 -3.61
C LYS A 50 -27.68 -2.47 -4.36
N SER A 51 -26.61 -3.02 -4.91
CA SER A 51 -26.64 -4.31 -5.63
C SER A 51 -26.47 -5.53 -4.71
N GLY A 52 -26.43 -5.34 -3.40
CA GLY A 52 -26.45 -6.43 -2.41
C GLY A 52 -25.09 -6.90 -1.88
N GLY A 53 -23.97 -6.43 -2.44
CA GLY A 53 -22.61 -6.73 -1.94
C GLY A 53 -22.12 -5.77 -0.85
N ASP A 54 -20.89 -5.96 -0.37
CA ASP A 54 -20.19 -5.07 0.55
C ASP A 54 -18.72 -4.88 0.16
N ILE A 55 -18.06 -3.92 0.80
CA ILE A 55 -16.62 -3.77 0.77
C ILE A 55 -16.04 -3.84 2.19
N TYR A 56 -14.93 -4.56 2.33
CA TYR A 56 -14.21 -4.78 3.58
C TYR A 56 -12.80 -4.21 3.49
N LEU A 57 -12.24 -3.76 4.61
CA LEU A 57 -10.85 -3.34 4.73
C LEU A 57 -10.07 -4.40 5.52
N VAL A 58 -8.87 -4.73 5.07
CA VAL A 58 -7.89 -5.54 5.80
C VAL A 58 -6.51 -4.90 5.68
N GLU A 59 -5.73 -4.92 6.76
CA GLU A 59 -4.35 -4.42 6.78
C GLU A 59 -3.34 -5.56 6.78
N ASP A 60 -3.68 -6.70 7.40
CA ASP A 60 -2.77 -7.82 7.60
C ASP A 60 -3.44 -9.21 7.53
N GLU A 61 -2.65 -10.27 7.79
CA GLU A 61 -3.10 -11.66 7.76
C GLU A 61 -4.08 -12.00 8.90
N GLN A 62 -4.03 -11.27 10.02
CA GLN A 62 -4.94 -11.46 11.14
C GLN A 62 -6.33 -10.92 10.80
N ASP A 63 -6.40 -9.75 10.18
CA ASP A 63 -7.66 -9.22 9.67
C ASP A 63 -8.31 -10.19 8.69
N VAL A 64 -7.52 -10.79 7.79
CA VAL A 64 -8.01 -11.85 6.89
C VAL A 64 -8.52 -13.06 7.68
N ALA A 65 -7.85 -13.45 8.76
CA ALA A 65 -8.26 -14.56 9.62
C ALA A 65 -9.59 -14.29 10.36
N GLU A 66 -9.90 -13.04 10.65
CA GLU A 66 -11.11 -12.63 11.36
C GLU A 66 -12.25 -12.24 10.39
N LEU A 67 -11.94 -12.03 9.11
CA LEU A 67 -12.89 -11.51 8.13
C LEU A 67 -14.07 -12.43 7.86
N ALA A 68 -15.28 -11.90 8.01
CA ALA A 68 -16.54 -12.54 7.67
C ALA A 68 -17.16 -11.90 6.41
N VAL A 69 -17.29 -12.69 5.35
CA VAL A 69 -17.95 -12.29 4.08
C VAL A 69 -19.25 -13.08 3.90
N ARG A 70 -20.21 -12.54 3.15
CA ARG A 70 -21.52 -13.17 2.94
C ARG A 70 -21.51 -14.16 1.79
N HIS A 71 -20.76 -13.86 0.73
CA HIS A 71 -20.70 -14.61 -0.52
C HIS A 71 -19.25 -14.90 -0.94
N PRO A 72 -18.56 -15.87 -0.27
CA PRO A 72 -17.17 -16.22 -0.59
C PRO A 72 -16.93 -16.62 -2.06
N GLU A 73 -17.96 -17.08 -2.76
CA GLU A 73 -17.95 -17.46 -4.17
C GLU A 73 -18.04 -16.27 -5.15
N LYS A 74 -18.42 -15.08 -4.66
CA LYS A 74 -18.52 -13.82 -5.41
C LYS A 74 -17.74 -12.72 -4.69
N LEU A 75 -16.45 -12.98 -4.53
CA LEU A 75 -15.53 -12.12 -3.79
C LEU A 75 -14.38 -11.68 -4.70
N ALA A 76 -13.99 -10.41 -4.60
CA ALA A 76 -12.81 -9.87 -5.25
C ALA A 76 -11.95 -9.09 -4.25
N PHE A 77 -10.67 -8.88 -4.56
CA PHE A 77 -9.81 -7.96 -3.82
C PHE A 77 -9.15 -6.92 -4.72
N VAL A 78 -8.82 -5.79 -4.11
CA VAL A 78 -8.01 -4.69 -4.66
C VAL A 78 -7.01 -4.23 -3.60
N THR A 79 -5.98 -3.48 -3.99
CA THR A 79 -4.98 -2.98 -3.04
C THR A 79 -4.79 -1.46 -3.12
N GLN A 80 -4.41 -0.84 -2.01
CA GLN A 80 -3.85 0.50 -2.01
C GLN A 80 -2.55 0.53 -2.83
N THR A 81 -2.32 1.61 -3.57
CA THR A 81 -1.24 1.72 -4.57
C THR A 81 0.15 1.90 -3.99
N THR A 82 0.25 2.21 -2.69
CA THR A 82 1.47 2.63 -1.98
C THR A 82 1.93 1.66 -0.89
N LEU A 83 1.43 0.42 -0.88
CA LEU A 83 1.74 -0.58 0.12
C LEU A 83 3.13 -1.21 -0.03
N SER A 84 3.59 -1.89 1.03
CA SER A 84 4.74 -2.78 0.96
C SER A 84 4.40 -3.99 0.09
N ILE A 85 5.24 -4.30 -0.90
CA ILE A 85 5.03 -5.45 -1.79
C ILE A 85 5.08 -6.77 -1.02
N ASP A 86 6.07 -6.89 -0.13
CA ASP A 86 6.31 -8.14 0.59
C ASP A 86 5.18 -8.43 1.59
N ASP A 87 4.63 -7.41 2.26
CA ASP A 87 3.51 -7.61 3.18
C ASP A 87 2.20 -7.82 2.42
N THR A 88 1.97 -7.07 1.34
CA THR A 88 0.77 -7.25 0.51
C THR A 88 0.72 -8.66 -0.07
N ALA A 89 1.86 -9.23 -0.47
CA ALA A 89 1.93 -10.61 -0.94
C ALA A 89 1.45 -11.62 0.12
N LYS A 90 1.83 -11.44 1.39
CA LYS A 90 1.37 -12.30 2.49
C LYS A 90 -0.14 -12.21 2.70
N VAL A 91 -0.70 -10.99 2.68
CA VAL A 91 -2.15 -10.78 2.80
C VAL A 91 -2.90 -11.42 1.64
N ILE A 92 -2.39 -11.28 0.41
CA ILE A 92 -2.98 -11.93 -0.78
C ILE A 92 -2.94 -13.46 -0.65
N ASP A 93 -1.83 -14.02 -0.18
CA ASP A 93 -1.70 -15.47 0.02
C ASP A 93 -2.65 -15.99 1.10
N ALA A 94 -2.82 -15.23 2.20
CA ALA A 94 -3.82 -15.52 3.23
C ALA A 94 -5.25 -15.45 2.67
N LEU A 95 -5.57 -14.41 1.87
CA LEU A 95 -6.87 -14.27 1.21
C LEU A 95 -7.18 -15.42 0.27
N ARG A 96 -6.22 -15.82 -0.57
CA ARG A 96 -6.38 -16.95 -1.51
C ARG A 96 -6.51 -18.29 -0.79
N SER A 97 -5.80 -18.46 0.32
CA SER A 97 -5.89 -19.67 1.14
C SER A 97 -7.25 -19.78 1.84
N ARG A 98 -7.78 -18.66 2.35
CA ARG A 98 -9.09 -18.61 3.02
C ARG A 98 -10.27 -18.62 2.04
N PHE A 99 -10.15 -17.93 0.92
CA PHE A 99 -11.18 -17.77 -0.10
C PHE A 99 -10.66 -18.23 -1.47
N PRO A 100 -10.65 -19.54 -1.76
CA PRO A 100 -10.04 -20.08 -2.98
C PRO A 100 -10.65 -19.58 -4.31
N HIS A 101 -11.87 -19.02 -4.27
CA HIS A 101 -12.57 -18.45 -5.43
C HIS A 101 -12.40 -16.93 -5.56
N ILE A 102 -11.63 -16.30 -4.67
CA ILE A 102 -11.44 -14.85 -4.68
C ILE A 102 -10.80 -14.41 -6.00
N GLN A 103 -11.39 -13.40 -6.62
CA GLN A 103 -10.87 -12.77 -7.83
C GLN A 103 -9.93 -11.63 -7.45
N GLY A 104 -8.91 -11.41 -8.27
CA GLY A 104 -8.03 -10.27 -8.09
C GLY A 104 -7.43 -9.85 -9.41
N PRO A 105 -6.77 -8.70 -9.45
CA PRO A 105 -6.03 -8.28 -10.62
C PRO A 105 -4.89 -9.29 -10.93
N ARG A 106 -4.41 -9.30 -12.18
CA ARG A 106 -3.35 -10.25 -12.62
C ARG A 106 -2.06 -10.11 -11.80
N LYS A 107 -1.80 -8.91 -11.31
CA LYS A 107 -0.83 -8.50 -10.29
C LYS A 107 -1.58 -7.54 -9.35
N ASP A 108 -1.13 -7.36 -8.12
CA ASP A 108 -1.69 -6.35 -7.20
C ASP A 108 -1.77 -4.93 -7.83
N ASP A 109 -2.50 -4.03 -7.18
CA ASP A 109 -2.69 -2.66 -7.65
C ASP A 109 -1.57 -1.71 -7.19
N ILE A 110 -0.47 -2.24 -6.63
CA ILE A 110 0.69 -1.44 -6.25
C ILE A 110 1.25 -0.79 -7.52
N CYS A 111 1.41 0.53 -7.46
CA CYS A 111 1.83 1.24 -8.65
C CYS A 111 3.30 1.00 -8.98
N TYR A 112 3.66 1.13 -10.26
CA TYR A 112 5.04 0.96 -10.71
C TYR A 112 6.02 1.89 -9.96
N ALA A 113 5.58 3.08 -9.55
CA ALA A 113 6.42 4.04 -8.84
C ALA A 113 6.80 3.56 -7.44
N THR A 114 5.87 2.89 -6.73
CA THR A 114 6.10 2.27 -5.43
C THR A 114 6.99 1.04 -5.58
N GLN A 115 6.72 0.18 -6.56
CA GLN A 115 7.55 -1.00 -6.82
C GLN A 115 9.00 -0.63 -7.14
N ASN A 116 9.20 0.24 -8.12
CA ASN A 116 10.54 0.63 -8.55
C ASN A 116 11.35 1.26 -7.40
N ARG A 117 10.70 2.05 -6.52
CA ARG A 117 11.38 2.66 -5.38
C ARG A 117 11.72 1.64 -4.30
N GLN A 118 10.83 0.69 -4.00
CA GLN A 118 11.13 -0.38 -3.04
C GLN A 118 12.29 -1.24 -3.55
N ASP A 119 12.28 -1.63 -4.83
CA ASP A 119 13.39 -2.37 -5.44
C ASP A 119 14.72 -1.59 -5.35
N ALA A 120 14.71 -0.31 -5.73
CA ALA A 120 15.90 0.54 -5.65
C ALA A 120 16.42 0.69 -4.21
N VAL A 121 15.53 0.75 -3.21
CA VAL A 121 15.92 0.80 -1.80
C VAL A 121 16.51 -0.52 -1.32
N ARG A 122 16.04 -1.68 -1.82
CA ARG A 122 16.70 -2.96 -1.52
C ARG A 122 18.14 -2.95 -2.02
N ASP A 123 18.35 -2.55 -3.27
CA ASP A 123 19.69 -2.49 -3.88
C ASP A 123 20.61 -1.49 -3.16
N LEU A 124 20.05 -0.34 -2.75
CA LEU A 124 20.77 0.67 -1.97
C LEU A 124 21.16 0.15 -0.59
N ALA A 125 20.21 -0.46 0.13
CA ALA A 125 20.40 -0.95 1.49
C ALA A 125 21.50 -2.03 1.58
N VAL A 126 21.67 -2.88 0.55
CA VAL A 126 22.77 -3.85 0.49
C VAL A 126 24.14 -3.18 0.54
N GLN A 127 24.26 -1.97 0.00
CA GLN A 127 25.53 -1.26 -0.16
C GLN A 127 25.81 -0.22 0.94
N CYS A 128 24.83 0.04 1.80
CA CYS A 128 24.86 1.09 2.80
C CYS A 128 24.68 0.54 4.23
N ASP A 129 25.14 1.31 5.20
CA ASP A 129 24.96 1.04 6.65
C ASP A 129 23.79 1.87 7.21
N VAL A 130 23.62 3.08 6.68
CA VAL A 130 22.54 4.02 7.01
C VAL A 130 21.78 4.40 5.74
N VAL A 131 20.44 4.40 5.79
CA VAL A 131 19.57 4.84 4.69
C VAL A 131 18.74 6.05 5.13
N LEU A 132 18.87 7.16 4.41
CA LEU A 132 18.04 8.35 4.58
C LEU A 132 16.95 8.35 3.53
N VAL A 133 15.71 8.41 3.97
CA VAL A 133 14.53 8.53 3.10
C VAL A 133 13.99 9.95 3.25
N VAL A 134 14.00 10.71 2.15
CA VAL A 134 13.39 12.03 2.12
C VAL A 134 11.88 11.89 1.91
N GLY A 135 11.09 12.37 2.86
CA GLY A 135 9.64 12.37 2.80
C GLY A 135 9.00 12.71 4.13
N SER A 136 7.74 13.15 4.07
CA SER A 136 6.98 13.50 5.27
C SER A 136 6.49 12.26 6.02
N PRO A 137 6.32 12.33 7.36
CA PRO A 137 5.85 11.22 8.19
C PRO A 137 4.48 10.65 7.79
N ASN A 138 3.63 11.44 7.14
CA ASN A 138 2.31 11.03 6.66
C ASN A 138 2.33 10.40 5.25
N SER A 139 3.48 10.29 4.59
CA SER A 139 3.61 9.64 3.29
C SER A 139 3.70 8.12 3.45
N SER A 140 2.66 7.39 3.03
CA SER A 140 2.66 5.92 3.07
C SER A 140 3.87 5.33 2.32
N ASN A 141 4.10 5.78 1.07
CA ASN A 141 5.21 5.29 0.25
C ASN A 141 6.58 5.55 0.89
N SER A 142 6.81 6.76 1.45
CA SER A 142 8.09 7.08 2.10
C SER A 142 8.33 6.22 3.33
N ASN A 143 7.29 5.96 4.13
CA ASN A 143 7.39 5.04 5.27
C ASN A 143 7.72 3.61 4.84
N ARG A 144 7.11 3.11 3.75
CA ARG A 144 7.43 1.78 3.20
C ARG A 144 8.91 1.66 2.84
N LEU A 145 9.52 2.71 2.28
CA LEU A 145 10.95 2.72 1.96
C LEU A 145 11.83 2.66 3.23
N ARG A 146 11.50 3.43 4.27
CA ARG A 146 12.24 3.41 5.54
C ARG A 146 12.16 2.01 6.18
N GLU A 147 10.95 1.49 6.32
CA GLU A 147 10.70 0.20 6.96
C GLU A 147 11.36 -0.96 6.21
N LEU A 148 11.41 -0.89 4.87
CA LEU A 148 12.10 -1.88 4.06
C LEU A 148 13.60 -1.92 4.38
N ALA A 149 14.25 -0.75 4.47
CA ALA A 149 15.66 -0.67 4.87
C ALA A 149 15.89 -1.19 6.31
N GLU A 150 14.98 -0.89 7.25
CA GLU A 150 15.05 -1.40 8.63
C GLU A 150 14.95 -2.93 8.68
N ARG A 151 14.03 -3.53 7.92
CA ARG A 151 13.89 -4.99 7.82
C ARG A 151 15.11 -5.68 7.23
N MET A 152 15.88 -4.96 6.41
CA MET A 152 17.18 -5.41 5.89
C MET A 152 18.33 -5.23 6.89
N GLY A 153 18.02 -4.84 8.13
CA GLY A 153 18.98 -4.68 9.22
C GLY A 153 19.80 -3.39 9.15
N LYS A 154 19.32 -2.38 8.41
CA LYS A 154 20.00 -1.08 8.27
C LYS A 154 19.38 -0.05 9.19
N SER A 155 20.19 0.90 9.67
CA SER A 155 19.63 2.09 10.32
C SER A 155 18.95 2.93 9.24
N ALA A 156 17.65 3.20 9.36
CA ALA A 156 16.94 4.01 8.39
C ALA A 156 16.18 5.15 9.05
N TYR A 157 16.22 6.33 8.42
CA TYR A 157 15.62 7.54 8.96
C TYR A 157 14.75 8.20 7.89
N LEU A 158 13.53 8.55 8.27
CA LEU A 158 12.63 9.37 7.46
C LEU A 158 12.83 10.83 7.86
N VAL A 159 13.19 11.66 6.91
CA VAL A 159 13.43 13.09 7.13
C VAL A 159 12.69 13.94 6.11
N ASP A 160 12.04 14.99 6.60
CA ASP A 160 11.33 15.95 5.75
C ASP A 160 12.32 16.93 5.08
N ASN A 161 13.39 17.28 5.81
CA ASN A 161 14.43 18.18 5.33
C ASN A 161 15.77 17.94 6.07
N ALA A 162 16.81 18.64 5.62
CA ALA A 162 18.18 18.46 6.11
C ALA A 162 18.39 18.87 7.58
N ASP A 163 17.53 19.73 8.14
CA ASP A 163 17.67 20.21 9.53
C ASP A 163 17.29 19.13 10.55
N GLN A 164 16.59 18.07 10.12
CA GLN A 164 16.24 16.92 10.95
C GLN A 164 17.39 15.91 11.09
N LEU A 165 18.49 16.09 10.35
CA LEU A 165 19.62 15.16 10.39
C LEU A 165 20.38 15.29 11.72
N GLU A 166 20.50 14.19 12.44
CA GLU A 166 21.29 14.14 13.67
C GLU A 166 22.67 13.52 13.41
N GLN A 167 23.73 14.20 13.84
CA GLN A 167 25.10 13.68 13.71
C GLN A 167 25.29 12.31 14.36
N ALA A 168 24.53 12.01 15.42
CA ALA A 168 24.59 10.76 16.15
C ALA A 168 24.15 9.53 15.32
N TRP A 169 23.44 9.73 14.22
CA TRP A 169 23.02 8.65 13.31
C TRP A 169 24.19 8.08 12.49
N PHE A 170 25.30 8.80 12.41
CA PHE A 170 26.40 8.49 11.49
C PHE A 170 27.71 8.24 12.23
N LYS A 171 28.43 7.21 11.78
CA LYS A 171 29.84 6.97 12.10
C LYS A 171 30.70 7.33 10.90
N LYS A 172 31.97 7.69 11.14
CA LYS A 172 32.91 8.08 10.06
C LYS A 172 33.13 7.01 8.99
N THR A 173 32.87 5.74 9.31
CA THR A 173 33.06 4.60 8.41
C THR A 173 31.80 4.21 7.65
N ASP A 174 30.66 4.81 7.96
CA ASP A 174 29.38 4.40 7.40
C ASP A 174 29.27 4.80 5.93
N LYS A 175 28.71 3.91 5.12
CA LYS A 175 28.19 4.23 3.79
C LYS A 175 26.74 4.69 3.93
N ILE A 176 26.48 5.93 3.53
CA ILE A 176 25.16 6.55 3.65
C ILE A 176 24.43 6.48 2.30
N GLY A 177 23.28 5.82 2.27
CA GLY A 177 22.37 5.80 1.13
C GLY A 177 21.30 6.87 1.28
N VAL A 178 20.91 7.51 0.18
CA VAL A 178 19.83 8.51 0.17
C VAL A 178 18.82 8.16 -0.91
N THR A 179 17.54 8.20 -0.55
CA THR A 179 16.40 7.98 -1.44
C THR A 179 15.28 8.97 -1.10
N ALA A 180 14.19 8.96 -1.87
CA ALA A 180 13.02 9.80 -1.62
C ALA A 180 11.71 9.08 -1.96
N GLY A 181 10.64 9.53 -1.31
CA GLY A 181 9.25 9.10 -1.54
C GLY A 181 8.74 9.24 -2.97
#